data_AF-A0A7L5C7U4-F1
#
_entry.id   AF-A0A7L5C7U4-F1
#
_cell.length_a   1.000
_cell.length_b   1.000
_cell.length_c   1.000
_cell.angle_alpha   90.00
_cell.angle_beta   90.00
_cell.angle_gamma   90.00
#
_symmetry.space_group_name_H-M   'P 1'
#
loop_
_entity.id
_entity.type
_entity.pdbx_description
1 polymer ?
#
loop_
_entity_poly.entity_id
_entity_poly.type
_entity_poly.pdbx_seq_one_letter_code
_entity_poly.pdbx_strand_id
1 'polypeptide(L)' 'MSKKNCECCFMPLSKDKIENGSNIYCSKCFQDNQLKAENMSLNEFQRYAYDQMQKDGKNKMISYIFSWMIKFAPYWKTRK' A
#
# COMPACT_ATOMS: atom_id res chain seq x y z
N MET A 1 -0.77 16.08 12.26
CA MET A 1 0.51 15.43 11.87
C MET A 1 0.25 14.65 10.59
N SER A 2 0.76 15.10 9.44
CA SER A 2 0.62 14.33 8.19
C SER A 2 1.32 12.98 8.36
N LYS A 3 0.58 11.88 8.21
CA LYS A 3 1.16 10.54 8.35
C LYS A 3 2.22 10.38 7.27
N LYS A 4 3.44 9.99 7.67
CA LYS A 4 4.59 9.91 6.74
C LYS A 4 4.42 8.77 5.72
N ASN A 5 3.64 7.74 6.06
CA ASN A 5 3.44 6.53 5.29
C ASN A 5 1.95 6.24 5.09
N CYS A 6 1.62 5.66 3.94
CA CYS A 6 0.32 5.12 3.60
C CYS A 6 -0.12 4.09 4.65
N GLU A 7 -1.31 4.27 5.20
CA GLU A 7 -1.83 3.38 6.24
C GLU A 7 -2.21 1.98 5.73
N CYS A 8 -2.36 1.83 4.42
CA CYS A 8 -2.73 0.56 3.77
C CYS A 8 -1.53 -0.28 3.35
N CYS A 9 -0.49 0.32 2.78
CA CYS A 9 0.65 -0.42 2.21
C CYS A 9 2.01 -0.03 2.79
N PHE A 10 2.05 0.88 3.77
CA PHE A 10 3.27 1.38 4.39
C PHE A 10 4.21 2.17 3.46
N MET A 11 3.78 2.47 2.23
CA MET A 11 4.54 3.29 1.29
C MET A 11 4.68 4.73 1.81
N PRO A 12 5.87 5.34 1.81
CA PRO A 12 6.03 6.75 2.17
C PRO A 12 5.21 7.65 1.24
N LEU A 13 4.32 8.47 1.80
CA LEU A 13 3.49 9.38 1.01
C LEU A 13 4.33 10.45 0.30
N SER A 14 5.52 10.78 0.83
CA SER A 14 6.48 11.67 0.17
C SER A 14 7.03 11.14 -1.15
N LYS A 15 6.91 9.82 -1.40
CA LYS A 15 7.31 9.19 -2.66
C LYS A 15 6.14 9.02 -3.63
N ASP A 16 4.94 9.33 -3.19
CA ASP A 16 3.78 9.33 -4.06
C ASP A 16 3.78 10.63 -4.88
N LYS A 17 3.79 10.48 -6.20
CA LYS A 17 3.88 11.62 -7.12
C LYS A 17 2.52 12.09 -7.61
N ILE A 18 1.45 11.37 -7.22
CA ILE A 18 0.11 11.58 -7.72
C ILE A 18 -0.76 12.01 -6.54
N GLU A 19 -1.38 13.17 -6.64
CA GLU A 19 -2.42 13.59 -5.71
C GLU A 19 -3.70 12.81 -6.01
N ASN A 20 -4.27 12.16 -4.99
CA ASN A 20 -5.47 11.32 -5.10
C ASN A 20 -6.59 11.78 -4.15
N GLY A 21 -6.48 13.00 -3.61
CA GLY A 21 -7.43 13.55 -2.63
C GLY A 21 -7.35 12.94 -1.21
N SER A 22 -6.50 11.93 -0.98
CA SER A 22 -6.31 11.30 0.33
C SER A 22 -5.00 11.73 0.97
N ASN A 23 -5.06 12.23 2.20
CA ASN A 23 -3.88 12.51 3.03
C ASN A 23 -3.40 11.28 3.84
N ILE A 24 -4.06 10.14 3.63
CA ILE A 24 -3.91 8.92 4.45
C ILE A 24 -3.37 7.76 3.60
N TYR A 25 -3.86 7.65 2.36
CA TYR A 25 -3.56 6.54 1.47
C TYR A 25 -2.88 7.04 0.20
N CYS A 26 -1.92 6.26 -0.30
CA CYS A 26 -1.30 6.59 -1.57
C CYS A 26 -2.22 6.34 -2.77
N SER A 27 -1.92 6.99 -3.88
CA SER A 27 -2.59 6.94 -5.19
C SER A 27 -2.73 5.54 -5.77
N LYS A 28 -1.86 4.61 -5.37
CA LYS A 28 -1.94 3.19 -5.77
C LYS A 28 -2.91 2.38 -4.91
N CYS A 29 -3.16 2.80 -3.67
CA CYS A 29 -4.06 2.12 -2.75
C CYS A 29 -5.46 2.71 -2.80
N PHE A 30 -5.57 4.02 -2.99
CA PHE A 30 -6.83 4.75 -3.04
C PHE A 30 -7.00 5.35 -4.44
N GLN A 31 -7.96 4.78 -5.18
CA GLN A 31 -8.28 5.09 -6.56
C GLN A 31 -9.80 5.22 -6.67
N ASP A 32 -10.28 6.18 -7.47
CA ASP A 32 -11.72 6.39 -7.70
C ASP A 32 -12.55 6.53 -6.41
N ASN A 33 -12.01 7.23 -5.42
CA ASN A 33 -12.58 7.40 -4.08
C ASN A 33 -12.78 6.09 -3.27
N GLN A 34 -12.11 5.00 -3.66
CA GLN A 34 -12.21 3.71 -2.98
C GLN A 34 -10.84 3.14 -2.64
N LEU A 35 -10.76 2.46 -1.51
CA LEU A 35 -9.55 1.75 -1.12
C LEU A 35 -9.57 0.35 -1.72
N LYS A 36 -8.57 0.05 -2.56
CA LYS A 36 -8.45 -1.24 -3.24
C LYS A 36 -8.42 -2.45 -2.29
N ALA A 37 -7.95 -2.23 -1.06
CA ALA A 37 -7.90 -3.25 -0.02
C ALA A 37 -9.26 -3.63 0.58
N GLU A 38 -10.32 -2.85 0.39
CA GLU A 38 -11.65 -3.16 0.92
C GLU A 38 -12.18 -4.49 0.39
N ASN A 39 -11.94 -4.76 -0.89
CA ASN A 39 -12.40 -5.97 -1.58
C ASN A 39 -11.34 -7.09 -1.61
N MET A 40 -10.26 -6.99 -0.81
CA MET A 40 -9.18 -7.97 -0.78
C MET A 40 -8.85 -8.40 0.64
N SER A 41 -8.50 -9.67 0.80
CA SER A 41 -7.81 -10.15 2.01
C SER A 41 -6.38 -9.61 2.08
N LEU A 42 -5.78 -9.67 3.27
CA LEU A 42 -4.37 -9.27 3.47
C LEU A 42 -3.45 -10.02 2.52
N ASN A 43 -3.62 -11.33 2.39
CA ASN A 43 -2.76 -12.17 1.54
C ASN A 43 -2.89 -11.81 0.05
N GLU A 44 -4.10 -11.53 -0.42
CA GLU A 44 -4.33 -11.07 -1.80
C GLU A 44 -3.68 -9.71 -2.05
N PHE A 45 -3.82 -8.80 -1.09
CA PHE A 45 -3.22 -7.48 -1.22
C PHE A 45 -1.68 -7.51 -1.17
N GLN A 46 -1.09 -8.40 -0.35
CA GLN A 46 0.36 -8.61 -0.33
C GLN A 46 0.88 -9.13 -1.68
N ARG A 47 0.17 -10.09 -2.30
CA ARG A 47 0.50 -10.58 -3.65
C ARG A 47 0.38 -9.48 -4.69
N TYR A 48 -0.73 -8.73 -4.66
CA TYR A 48 -0.95 -7.60 -5.55
C TYR A 48 0.18 -6.55 -5.44
N ALA A 49 0.57 -6.18 -4.22
CA ALA A 49 1.65 -5.21 -4.01
C ALA A 49 3.00 -5.75 -4.50
N TYR A 50 3.30 -7.04 -4.25
CA TYR A 50 4.49 -7.69 -4.77
C TYR A 50 4.54 -7.65 -6.30
N ASP A 51 3.47 -8.07 -6.96
CA ASP A 51 3.37 -8.09 -8.43
C ASP A 51 3.50 -6.69 -9.02
N GLN A 52 2.91 -5.68 -8.37
CA GLN A 52 3.04 -4.30 -8.81
C GLN A 52 4.48 -3.79 -8.68
N MET A 53 5.18 -4.11 -7.59
CA MET A 53 6.59 -3.74 -7.45
C MET A 53 7.49 -4.45 -8.47
N GLN A 54 7.17 -5.70 -8.83
CA GLN A 54 7.86 -6.41 -9.91
C GLN A 54 7.65 -5.74 -11.26
N LYS A 55 6.41 -5.34 -11.58
CA LYS A 55 6.09 -4.57 -12.80
C LYS A 55 6.80 -3.22 -12.83
N ASP A 56 6.96 -2.57 -11.68
CA ASP A 56 7.70 -1.31 -11.52
C ASP A 56 9.24 -1.49 -11.57
N GLY A 57 9.73 -2.72 -11.87
CA GLY A 57 11.15 -3.03 -12.01
C GLY A 57 11.93 -3.10 -10.68
N LYS A 58 11.24 -3.28 -9.55
CA LYS A 58 11.92 -3.44 -8.25
C LYS A 58 12.48 -4.85 -8.10
N ASN A 59 13.59 -4.95 -7.38
CA ASN A 59 14.21 -6.24 -7.06
C ASN A 59 13.23 -7.13 -6.28
N LYS A 60 13.23 -8.44 -6.59
CA LYS A 60 12.41 -9.47 -5.94
C LYS A 60 12.50 -9.48 -4.43
N MET A 61 13.71 -9.36 -3.87
CA MET A 61 13.95 -9.40 -2.44
C MET A 61 13.32 -8.19 -1.73
N ILE A 62 13.53 -6.99 -2.27
CA ILE A 62 12.93 -5.76 -1.72
C ILE A 62 11.41 -5.84 -1.82
N SER A 63 10.90 -6.34 -2.95
CA SER A 63 9.45 -6.48 -3.17
C SER A 63 8.83 -7.45 -2.18
N TYR A 64 9.49 -8.56 -1.88
CA TYR A 64 9.03 -9.53 -0.90
C TYR A 64 9.03 -8.95 0.52
N ILE A 65 10.08 -8.25 0.92
CA ILE A 65 10.16 -7.61 2.24
C ILE A 65 9.06 -6.56 2.38
N PHE A 66 8.89 -5.68 1.38
CA PHE A 66 7.87 -4.63 1.43
C PHE A 66 6.46 -5.19 1.47
N SER A 67 6.14 -6.19 0.63
CA SER A 67 4.81 -6.80 0.64
C SER A 67 4.54 -7.51 1.96
N TRP A 68 5.53 -8.20 2.53
CA TRP A 68 5.40 -8.83 3.85
C TRP A 68 5.15 -7.81 4.97
N MET A 69 5.79 -6.63 4.92
CA MET A 69 5.61 -5.56 5.90
C MET A 69 4.20 -4.96 5.92
N ILE A 70 3.42 -5.12 4.85
CA ILE A 70 2.06 -4.54 4.74
C ILE A 70 1.15 -4.98 5.89
N LYS A 71 1.31 -6.22 6.39
CA LYS A 71 0.52 -6.73 7.53
C LYS A 71 0.64 -5.88 8.79
N PHE A 72 1.71 -5.09 8.92
CA PHE A 72 1.92 -4.20 10.05
C PHE A 72 1.36 -2.80 9.85
N ALA A 73 0.84 -2.49 8.65
CA ALA A 73 0.27 -1.18 8.37
C ALA A 73 -1.01 -0.98 9.20
N PRO A 74 -1.30 0.26 9.64
CA PRO A 74 -2.43 0.56 10.51
C PRO A 74 -3.77 -0.03 10.04
N TYR A 75 -4.08 0.08 8.75
CA TYR A 75 -5.32 -0.45 8.16
C TYR A 75 -5.54 -1.94 8.46
N TRP A 76 -4.50 -2.76 8.29
CA TRP A 76 -4.58 -4.20 8.50
C TRP A 76 -4.58 -4.60 9.97
N LYS A 77 -4.09 -3.72 10.85
CA LYS A 77 -4.17 -3.92 12.31
C LYS A 77 -5.54 -3.56 12.88
N THR A 78 -6.23 -2.59 12.29
CA THR A 78 -7.55 -2.14 12.74
C THR A 78 -8.69 -2.99 12.18
N ARG A 79 -8.46 -3.68 11.05
CA ARG A 79 -9.39 -4.64 10.47
C ARG A 79 -9.38 -5.94 11.28
N LYS A 80 -10.09 -5.94 12.41
CA LYS A 80 -10.44 -7.15 13.16
C LYS A 80 -11.59 -7.88 12.50
#